data_AF-A0A3S4K7X9-F1
#
_entry.id   AF-A0A3S4K7X9-F1
#
_cell.length_a   1.000
_cell.length_b   1.000
_cell.length_c   1.000
_cell.angle_alpha   90.00
_cell.angle_beta   90.00
_cell.angle_gamma   90.00
#
_symmetry.space_group_name_H-M   'P 1'
#
loop_
_entity.id
_entity.type
_entity.pdbx_description
1 polymer ?
#
loop_
_entity_poly.entity_id
_entity_poly.type
_entity_poly.pdbx_seq_one_letter_code
_entity_poly.pdbx_strand_id
1 'polypeptide(L)' 'MGTLLNFNSATDLLGENLIFELKAIFTEALGSNLRNNIAHGLLDDDSSNSDACVYAWWSVLKLVIRNE' A
#
# COMPACT_ATOMS: atom_id res chain seq x y z
N MET A 1 11.71 0.89 0.50
CA MET A 1 10.53 0.79 -0.39
C MET A 1 9.83 2.14 -0.56
N GLY A 2 9.59 2.93 0.49
CA GLY A 2 8.99 4.27 0.35
C GLY A 2 9.70 5.18 -0.66
N THR A 3 11.02 5.06 -0.80
CA THR A 3 11.83 5.82 -1.76
C THR A 3 11.41 5.64 -3.22
N LEU A 4 10.93 4.47 -3.63
CA LEU A 4 10.54 4.22 -5.02
C LEU A 4 9.28 4.98 -5.41
N LEU A 5 8.32 5.11 -4.49
CA LEU A 5 7.08 5.85 -4.70
C LEU A 5 7.29 7.39 -4.68
N ASN A 6 8.50 7.86 -4.37
CA ASN A 6 8.86 9.27 -4.36
C ASN A 6 9.51 9.74 -5.67
N PHE A 7 9.78 8.83 -6.61
CA PHE A 7 10.26 9.23 -7.92
C PHE A 7 9.14 9.77 -8.78
N ASN A 8 9.40 10.86 -9.51
CA ASN A 8 8.45 11.43 -10.47
C ASN A 8 8.01 10.37 -11.51
N SER A 9 8.93 9.50 -11.93
CA SER A 9 8.63 8.40 -12.86
C SER A 9 7.60 7.40 -12.31
N ALA A 10 7.48 7.26 -10.99
CA ALA A 10 6.44 6.42 -10.40
C ALA A 10 5.06 7.09 -10.54
N THR A 11 4.99 8.41 -10.32
CA THR A 11 3.77 9.19 -10.54
C THR A 11 3.39 9.22 -12.02
N ASP A 12 4.36 9.38 -12.92
CA ASP A 12 4.11 9.40 -14.37
C ASP A 12 3.53 8.06 -14.86
N LEU A 13 3.98 6.94 -14.29
CA LEU A 13 3.54 5.60 -14.68
C LEU A 13 2.22 5.18 -14.02
N LEU A 14 2.06 5.48 -12.72
CA LEU A 14 0.98 4.93 -11.90
C LEU A 14 -0.16 5.94 -11.65
N GLY A 15 0.10 7.22 -11.90
CA GLY A 15 -0.80 8.33 -11.58
C GLY A 15 -0.78 8.71 -10.09
N GLU A 16 -1.13 9.97 -9.82
CA GLU A 16 -1.09 10.55 -8.47
C GLU A 16 -1.97 9.81 -7.46
N ASN A 17 -3.18 9.41 -7.87
CA ASN A 17 -4.14 8.75 -6.98
C ASN A 17 -3.61 7.40 -6.48
N LEU A 18 -3.08 6.57 -7.38
CA LEU A 18 -2.56 5.25 -6.99
C LEU A 18 -1.29 5.39 -6.15
N ILE A 19 -0.40 6.34 -6.47
CA ILE A 19 0.76 6.63 -5.63
C ILE A 19 0.34 7.06 -4.22
N PHE A 20 -0.67 7.93 -4.11
CA PHE A 20 -1.20 8.36 -2.83
C PHE A 20 -1.75 7.18 -2.02
N GLU A 21 -2.58 6.32 -2.63
CA GLU A 21 -3.13 5.13 -1.98
C GLU A 21 -2.02 4.19 -1.51
N LEU A 22 -1.04 3.88 -2.37
CA LEU A 22 0.08 2.99 -2.03
C LEU A 22 0.92 3.54 -0.87
N LYS A 23 1.15 4.86 -0.83
CA LYS A 23 1.88 5.50 0.27
C LYS A 23 1.11 5.42 1.59
N ALA A 24 -0.17 5.79 1.57
CA ALA A 24 -1.02 5.78 2.75
C ALA A 24 -1.16 4.38 3.37
N ILE A 25 -1.30 3.34 2.54
CA ILE A 25 -1.48 1.96 3.02
C ILE A 25 -0.14 1.37 3.51
N PHE A 26 0.92 1.51 2.72
CA PHE A 26 2.12 0.70 2.90
C PHE A 26 3.32 1.44 3.51
N THR A 27 3.40 2.78 3.44
CA THR A 27 4.67 3.47 3.75
C THR A 27 4.57 4.59 4.76
N GLU A 28 3.45 5.32 4.81
CA GLU A 28 3.30 6.48 5.68
C GLU A 28 2.94 6.08 7.11
N ALA A 29 3.65 6.65 8.08
CA ALA A 29 3.41 6.39 9.50
C ALA A 29 2.08 6.97 10.01
N LEU A 30 1.57 8.02 9.36
CA LEU A 30 0.23 8.56 9.60
C LEU A 30 -0.88 7.68 8.99
N GLY A 31 -0.52 6.80 8.06
CA GLY A 31 -1.42 5.81 7.47
C GLY A 31 -1.30 4.45 8.17
N SER A 32 -1.70 3.39 7.49
CA SER A 32 -1.72 2.03 8.08
C SER A 32 -0.32 1.44 8.25
N ASN A 33 0.66 1.94 7.46
CA ASN A 33 2.06 1.53 7.50
C ASN A 33 2.25 -0.01 7.46
N LEU A 34 1.41 -0.70 6.68
CA LEU A 34 1.29 -2.16 6.75
C LEU A 34 2.61 -2.87 6.46
N ARG A 35 3.43 -2.33 5.56
CA ARG A 35 4.75 -2.90 5.26
C ARG A 35 5.63 -2.97 6.50
N ASN A 36 5.63 -1.91 7.31
CA ASN A 36 6.45 -1.84 8.51
C ASN A 36 5.91 -2.79 9.58
N ASN A 37 4.59 -2.80 9.78
CA ASN A 37 3.95 -3.69 10.75
C ASN A 37 4.22 -5.16 10.42
N ILE A 38 4.10 -5.55 9.15
CA ILE A 38 4.43 -6.91 8.69
C ILE A 38 5.91 -7.22 8.91
N ALA A 39 6.82 -6.32 8.52
CA ALA A 39 8.27 -6.54 8.64
C ALA A 39 8.74 -6.69 10.10
N HIS A 40 8.05 -6.03 11.03
CA HIS A 40 8.30 -6.15 12.47
C HIS A 40 7.52 -7.29 13.15
N GLY A 41 6.69 -8.03 12.42
CA GLY A 41 5.87 -9.10 12.99
C GLY A 41 4.74 -8.59 13.90
N LEU A 42 4.26 -7.37 13.67
CA LEU A 42 3.16 -6.74 14.41
C LEU A 42 1.77 -7.06 13.83
N LEU A 43 1.71 -7.93 12.81
CA LEU A 43 0.46 -8.40 12.23
C LEU A 43 0.08 -9.74 12.87
N ASP A 44 -0.98 -9.73 13.66
CA ASP A 44 -1.63 -10.89 14.27
C ASP A 44 -2.97 -11.21 13.57
N ASP A 45 -3.64 -12.29 13.99
CA ASP A 45 -4.88 -12.75 13.35
C ASP A 45 -5.98 -11.67 13.36
N ASP A 46 -6.09 -10.88 14.43
CA ASP A 46 -7.10 -9.83 14.55
C ASP A 46 -6.78 -8.65 13.61
N SER A 47 -5.55 -8.12 13.67
CA SER A 47 -5.11 -7.01 12.82
C SER A 47 -5.03 -7.39 11.34
N SER A 48 -4.85 -8.68 11.00
CA SER A 48 -4.92 -9.17 9.63
C SER A 48 -6.32 -9.04 9.00
N ASN A 49 -7.36 -8.96 9.83
CA ASN A 49 -8.74 -8.74 9.40
C ASN A 49 -9.17 -7.27 9.41
N SER A 50 -8.24 -6.34 9.68
CA SER A 50 -8.55 -4.90 9.67
C SER A 50 -8.96 -4.39 8.29
N ASP A 51 -9.75 -3.31 8.27
CA ASP A 51 -10.17 -2.63 7.03
C ASP A 51 -8.99 -2.26 6.13
N ALA A 52 -7.86 -1.86 6.74
CA ALA A 52 -6.63 -1.53 6.04
C ALA A 52 -6.04 -2.75 5.31
N CYS A 53 -6.00 -3.92 5.96
CA CYS A 53 -5.50 -5.16 5.36
C CYS A 53 -6.41 -5.66 4.24
N VAL A 54 -7.72 -5.61 4.44
CA VAL A 54 -8.72 -5.97 3.42
C VAL A 54 -8.61 -5.02 2.21
N TYR A 55 -8.51 -3.72 2.45
CA TYR A 55 -8.36 -2.73 1.39
C TYR A 55 -7.03 -2.87 0.66
N ALA A 56 -5.93 -3.17 1.37
CA ALA A 56 -4.63 -3.43 0.77
C ALA A 56 -4.69 -4.63 -0.18
N TRP A 57 -5.33 -5.73 0.23
CA TRP A 57 -5.53 -6.90 -0.62
C TRP A 57 -6.31 -6.56 -1.89
N TRP A 58 -7.41 -5.83 -1.73
CA TRP A 58 -8.25 -5.45 -2.87
C TRP A 58 -7.58 -4.45 -3.80
N SER A 59 -6.75 -3.57 -3.26
CA SER A 59 -5.93 -2.62 -4.05
C SER A 59 -4.90 -3.37 -4.91
N VAL A 60 -4.22 -4.36 -4.35
CA VAL A 60 -3.28 -5.21 -5.09
C VAL A 60 -4.00 -6.00 -6.17
N LEU A 61 -5.17 -6.59 -5.87
CA LEU A 61 -5.90 -7.33 -6.90
C LEU A 61 -6.37 -6.41 -8.03
N LYS A 62 -6.89 -5.22 -7.68
CA LYS A 62 -7.31 -4.23 -8.66
C LYS A 62 -6.15 -3.81 -9.56
N LEU A 63 -4.93 -3.66 -9.03
CA LEU A 63 -3.72 -3.37 -9.79
C LEU A 63 -3.38 -4.50 -10.78
N VAL A 64 -3.48 -5.76 -10.35
CA VAL A 64 -3.19 -6.92 -11.20
C VAL A 64 -4.24 -7.09 -12.31
N ILE A 65 -5.51 -6.87 -12.00
CA ILE A 65 -6.63 -7.03 -12.94
C ILE A 65 -6.76 -5.85 -13.90
N ARG A 66 -6.44 -4.61 -13.49
CA ARG A 66 -6.48 -3.41 -14.34
C ARG A 66 -5.35 -3.32 -15.39
N ASN A 67 -4.79 -4.44 -15.83
CA ASN A 67 -3.93 -4.46 -17.01
C ASN A 67 -4.80 -4.42 -18.28
N GLU A 68 -5.35 -3.23 -18.60
CA GLU A 68 -5.82 -2.88 -19.94
C GLU A 68 -5.05 -1.67 -20.47
#